data_AF-A0A939BTC8-F1
#
_entry.id   AF-A0A939BTC8-F1
#
_cell.length_a   1.000
_cell.length_b   1.000
_cell.length_c   1.000
_cell.angle_alpha   90.00
_cell.angle_beta   90.00
_cell.angle_gamma   90.00
#
_symmetry.space_group_name_H-M   'P 1'
#
loop_
_entity.id
_entity.type
_entity.pdbx_description
1 polymer ?
#
loop_
_entity_poly.entity_id
_entity_poly.type
_entity_poly.pdbx_seq_one_letter_code
_entity_poly.pdbx_strand_id
1 'polypeptide(L)'
;MNWPRKDGEIFIKPTNENNLARMFSSGDIKDDFLKYSRGYKLSADLLIRYVIKTEKISKLDTYFFQIVYLYRQSIELIMKAIFFDKNEDSEKRETFLHDTRHELLSIWDEISSDLEQRYNKNERLLEWVYINIENIAGFDKHSDVFRYPNTKDLELFFKEEKRYNLRNIAENMNCLFEFFENFINDNFFNDLNEVISREPLVFVEGGSYYEFSHIGWNYDAEYHYHTYIKGYKECANILVDRALESENKDFNNKIIFPICFLYRNLLELLLKNILINYSSLEIAEIKKGLNRKKHSLIGLWNLIKDDIKDVPHDEEDKTLKYVEKYIEEFHQKDVRSDKFRYPIDFNIQKYFDSSEEIDVKNLSLCLKELICFFDGVTQALMHRKELRQEIMRDYRPFNGNY
;
A
#
# COMPACT_ATOMS: atom_id res chain seq x y z
N MET A 1 18.31 -6.33 -19.84
CA MET A 1 17.47 -5.59 -18.86
C MET A 1 16.91 -4.39 -19.58
N ASN A 2 15.62 -4.08 -19.38
CA ASN A 2 15.04 -2.86 -19.93
C ASN A 2 15.20 -1.76 -18.88
N TRP A 3 15.91 -0.70 -19.24
CA TRP A 3 16.11 0.49 -18.42
C TRP A 3 15.12 1.59 -18.84
N PRO A 4 14.84 2.60 -17.99
CA PRO A 4 13.98 3.71 -18.36
C PRO A 4 14.39 4.36 -19.68
N ARG A 5 13.40 4.64 -20.53
CA ARG A 5 13.61 5.04 -21.92
C ARG A 5 13.44 6.53 -22.11
N LYS A 6 14.17 7.12 -23.07
CA LYS A 6 14.09 8.54 -23.44
C LYS A 6 12.65 9.01 -23.69
N ASP A 7 11.96 8.26 -24.54
CA ASP A 7 10.61 8.56 -25.00
C ASP A 7 9.55 7.75 -24.22
N GLY A 8 9.94 7.19 -23.07
CA GLY A 8 9.00 6.51 -22.17
C GLY A 8 8.15 7.52 -21.41
N GLU A 9 6.86 7.22 -21.30
CA GLU A 9 5.86 7.93 -20.53
C GLU A 9 5.03 6.89 -19.80
N ILE A 10 4.77 7.08 -18.50
CA ILE A 10 4.10 6.11 -17.64
C ILE A 10 2.59 6.10 -17.91
N PHE A 11 1.97 7.28 -17.93
CA PHE A 11 0.53 7.47 -18.04
C PHE A 11 0.15 7.88 -19.47
N ILE A 12 0.04 6.89 -20.34
CA ILE A 12 -0.40 7.07 -21.73
C ILE A 12 -1.80 6.50 -21.96
N LYS A 13 -2.47 7.00 -23.00
CA LYS A 13 -3.67 6.37 -23.53
C LYS A 13 -3.31 5.05 -24.24
N PRO A 14 -4.14 4.00 -24.10
CA PRO A 14 -3.87 2.73 -24.74
C PRO A 14 -4.07 2.79 -26.25
N THR A 15 -3.19 2.10 -26.98
CA THR A 15 -3.39 1.80 -28.41
C THR A 15 -4.14 0.49 -28.62
N ASN A 16 -4.27 -0.33 -27.57
CA ASN A 16 -4.99 -1.58 -27.56
C ASN A 16 -6.06 -1.55 -26.46
N GLU A 17 -7.32 -1.70 -26.84
CA GLU A 17 -8.48 -1.71 -25.95
C GLU A 17 -8.39 -2.75 -24.80
N ASN A 18 -7.66 -3.85 -24.99
CA ASN A 18 -7.45 -4.85 -23.94
C ASN A 18 -6.54 -4.34 -22.80
N ASN A 19 -5.76 -3.29 -23.04
CA ASN A 19 -4.90 -2.69 -22.02
C ASN A 19 -5.61 -1.56 -21.24
N LEU A 20 -6.84 -1.21 -21.61
CA LEU A 20 -7.52 -0.03 -21.13
C LEU A 20 -8.03 -0.20 -19.69
N ALA A 21 -7.68 0.77 -18.85
CA ALA A 21 -8.40 1.08 -17.63
C ALA A 21 -8.75 2.58 -17.59
N ARG A 22 -9.85 2.93 -16.93
CA ARG A 22 -10.31 4.31 -16.74
C ARG A 22 -10.31 4.69 -15.27
N MET A 23 -9.72 5.83 -14.96
CA MET A 23 -9.83 6.49 -13.66
C MET A 23 -10.78 7.68 -13.80
N PHE A 24 -11.85 7.69 -13.02
CA PHE A 24 -12.84 8.76 -13.06
C PHE A 24 -13.65 8.83 -11.77
N SER A 25 -14.05 10.04 -11.39
CA SER A 25 -15.13 10.30 -10.44
C SER A 25 -16.47 10.09 -11.13
N SER A 26 -17.43 9.54 -10.40
CA SER A 26 -18.83 9.42 -10.83
C SER A 26 -19.60 10.73 -10.77
N GLY A 27 -19.07 11.75 -10.09
CA GLY A 27 -19.83 12.93 -9.71
C GLY A 27 -20.40 12.84 -8.29
N ASP A 28 -20.60 11.63 -7.76
CA ASP A 28 -21.12 11.38 -6.42
C ASP A 28 -20.01 10.83 -5.48
N ILE A 29 -19.80 11.52 -4.35
CA ILE A 29 -18.67 11.22 -3.46
C ILE A 29 -18.86 9.88 -2.73
N LYS A 30 -20.10 9.57 -2.30
CA LYS A 30 -20.42 8.29 -1.66
C LYS A 30 -20.12 7.15 -2.63
N ASP A 31 -20.63 7.25 -3.85
CA ASP A 31 -20.43 6.23 -4.88
C ASP A 31 -18.94 6.06 -5.23
N ASP A 32 -18.18 7.15 -5.25
CA ASP A 32 -16.74 7.09 -5.50
C ASP A 32 -15.97 6.41 -4.35
N PHE A 33 -16.31 6.71 -3.09
CA PHE A 33 -15.75 5.98 -1.95
C PHE A 33 -16.07 4.49 -2.03
N LEU A 34 -17.33 4.15 -2.36
CA LEU A 34 -17.77 2.76 -2.50
C LEU A 34 -17.06 2.04 -3.67
N LYS A 35 -16.86 2.73 -4.80
CA LYS A 35 -16.11 2.19 -5.95
C LYS A 35 -14.65 1.90 -5.59
N TYR A 36 -13.96 2.86 -4.96
CA TYR A 36 -12.59 2.65 -4.48
C TYR A 36 -12.54 1.49 -3.49
N SER A 37 -13.45 1.48 -2.50
CA SER A 37 -13.55 0.44 -1.49
C SER A 37 -13.67 -0.96 -2.11
N ARG A 38 -14.61 -1.14 -3.05
CA ARG A 38 -14.79 -2.40 -3.79
C ARG A 38 -13.56 -2.80 -4.60
N GLY A 39 -12.86 -1.84 -5.20
CA GLY A 39 -11.61 -2.07 -5.93
C GLY A 39 -10.49 -2.63 -5.05
N TYR A 40 -10.30 -2.01 -3.88
CA TYR A 40 -9.34 -2.45 -2.86
C TYR A 40 -9.68 -3.85 -2.32
N LYS A 41 -10.94 -4.11 -1.98
CA LYS A 41 -11.42 -5.41 -1.52
C LYS A 41 -11.23 -6.51 -2.57
N LEU A 42 -11.63 -6.23 -3.81
CA LEU A 42 -11.46 -7.16 -4.94
C LEU A 42 -9.98 -7.50 -5.15
N SER A 43 -9.10 -6.51 -5.05
CA SER A 43 -7.66 -6.70 -5.20
C SER A 43 -7.09 -7.59 -4.10
N ALA A 44 -7.50 -7.39 -2.85
CA ALA A 44 -7.12 -8.25 -1.73
C ALA A 44 -7.58 -9.71 -1.95
N ASP A 45 -8.83 -9.92 -2.36
CA ASP A 45 -9.37 -11.27 -2.65
C ASP A 45 -8.65 -11.98 -3.80
N LEU A 46 -8.25 -11.24 -4.84
CA LEU A 46 -7.49 -11.80 -5.97
C LEU A 46 -6.11 -12.31 -5.52
N LEU A 47 -5.46 -11.58 -4.61
CA LEU A 47 -4.16 -11.93 -4.04
C LEU A 47 -4.28 -13.07 -3.04
N ILE A 48 -5.28 -13.05 -2.14
CA ILE A 48 -5.56 -14.18 -1.23
C ILE A 48 -5.77 -15.48 -2.01
N ARG A 49 -6.64 -15.46 -3.02
CA ARG A 49 -6.88 -16.64 -3.87
C ARG A 49 -5.61 -17.11 -4.57
N TYR A 50 -4.76 -16.18 -5.00
CA TYR A 50 -3.47 -16.52 -5.60
C TYR A 50 -2.54 -17.20 -4.60
N VAL A 51 -2.35 -16.61 -3.42
CA VAL A 51 -1.44 -17.13 -2.39
C VAL A 51 -1.88 -18.51 -1.91
N ILE A 52 -3.16 -18.65 -1.54
CA ILE A 52 -3.73 -19.92 -1.09
C ILE A 52 -3.57 -21.00 -2.16
N LYS A 53 -3.87 -20.70 -3.43
CA LYS A 53 -3.73 -21.67 -4.54
C LYS A 53 -2.28 -22.08 -4.81
N THR A 54 -1.32 -21.19 -4.53
CA THR A 54 0.10 -21.49 -4.81
C THR A 54 0.77 -22.36 -3.76
N GLU A 55 0.21 -22.47 -2.55
CA GLU A 55 0.75 -23.26 -1.43
C GLU A 55 2.26 -23.01 -1.15
N LYS A 56 2.74 -21.79 -1.42
CA LYS A 56 4.14 -21.38 -1.18
C LYS A 56 4.22 -20.48 0.04
N ILE A 57 4.83 -20.98 1.10
CA ILE A 57 4.96 -20.26 2.39
C ILE A 57 5.66 -18.92 2.23
N SER A 58 6.72 -18.87 1.41
CA SER A 58 7.40 -17.61 1.12
C SER A 58 6.48 -16.53 0.56
N LYS A 59 5.39 -16.88 -0.12
CA LYS A 59 4.39 -15.91 -0.61
C LYS A 59 3.39 -15.48 0.47
N LEU A 60 3.08 -16.35 1.43
CA LEU A 60 2.28 -15.97 2.61
C LEU A 60 2.99 -14.83 3.35
N ASP A 61 4.27 -15.04 3.68
CA ASP A 61 5.09 -14.06 4.39
C ASP A 61 5.30 -12.77 3.57
N THR A 62 5.64 -12.92 2.29
CA THR A 62 6.00 -11.78 1.44
C THR A 62 4.81 -10.88 1.13
N TYR A 63 3.60 -11.42 0.94
CA TYR A 63 2.45 -10.65 0.47
C TYR A 63 1.53 -10.17 1.60
N PHE A 64 1.80 -10.61 2.84
CA PHE A 64 1.00 -10.30 4.02
C PHE A 64 0.66 -8.81 4.12
N PHE A 65 1.69 -7.95 4.13
CA PHE A 65 1.50 -6.51 4.34
C PHE A 65 0.63 -5.86 3.27
N GLN A 66 0.79 -6.26 2.00
CA GLN A 66 0.04 -5.68 0.88
C GLN A 66 -1.41 -6.14 0.92
N ILE A 67 -1.65 -7.42 1.17
CA ILE A 67 -3.01 -7.97 1.26
C ILE A 67 -3.78 -7.31 2.41
N VAL A 68 -3.16 -7.25 3.59
CA VAL A 68 -3.76 -6.66 4.79
C VAL A 68 -4.01 -5.17 4.58
N TYR A 69 -3.07 -4.44 3.96
CA TYR A 69 -3.27 -3.05 3.61
C TYR A 69 -4.49 -2.86 2.69
N LEU A 70 -4.61 -3.66 1.62
CA LEU A 70 -5.71 -3.54 0.66
C LEU A 70 -7.07 -3.80 1.34
N TYR A 71 -7.17 -4.81 2.19
CA TYR A 71 -8.38 -5.04 2.99
C TYR A 71 -8.65 -3.88 3.95
N ARG A 72 -7.66 -3.43 4.72
CA ARG A 72 -7.80 -2.33 5.68
C ARG A 72 -8.24 -1.03 5.00
N GLN A 73 -7.68 -0.73 3.82
CA GLN A 73 -8.09 0.42 3.01
C GLN A 73 -9.54 0.27 2.52
N SER A 74 -9.95 -0.94 2.14
CA SER A 74 -11.34 -1.17 1.71
C SER A 74 -12.36 -0.91 2.83
N ILE A 75 -12.04 -1.30 4.06
CA ILE A 75 -12.88 -1.06 5.25
C ILE A 75 -12.92 0.44 5.60
N GLU A 76 -11.78 1.13 5.61
CA GLU A 76 -11.77 2.59 5.81
C GLU A 76 -12.70 3.30 4.81
N LEU A 77 -12.59 2.94 3.53
CA LEU A 77 -13.33 3.60 2.46
C LEU A 77 -14.84 3.31 2.50
N ILE A 78 -15.27 2.10 2.85
CA ILE A 78 -16.72 1.81 2.94
C ILE A 78 -17.36 2.49 4.15
N MET A 79 -16.64 2.57 5.28
CA MET A 79 -17.12 3.31 6.45
C MET A 79 -17.23 4.81 6.15
N LYS A 80 -16.27 5.37 5.39
CA LYS A 80 -16.39 6.75 4.86
C LYS A 80 -17.57 6.89 3.90
N ALA A 81 -17.80 5.93 3.00
CA ALA A 81 -18.97 5.96 2.12
C ALA A 81 -20.28 6.01 2.92
N ILE A 82 -20.38 5.27 4.04
CA ILE A 82 -21.53 5.29 4.94
C ILE A 82 -21.71 6.68 5.57
N PHE A 83 -20.66 7.29 6.10
CA PHE A 83 -20.75 8.64 6.67
C PHE A 83 -21.27 9.65 5.63
N PHE A 84 -20.73 9.60 4.41
CA PHE A 84 -21.12 10.49 3.31
C PHE A 84 -22.53 10.22 2.79
N ASP A 85 -23.05 8.99 2.90
CA ASP A 85 -24.45 8.65 2.59
C ASP A 85 -25.44 9.31 3.55
N LYS A 86 -25.09 9.39 4.85
CA LYS A 86 -25.99 9.93 5.89
C LYS A 86 -25.87 11.43 6.12
N ASN A 87 -24.75 12.03 5.72
CA ASN A 87 -24.48 13.44 5.94
C ASN A 87 -24.30 14.14 4.60
N GLU A 88 -25.15 15.12 4.28
CA GLU A 88 -25.02 15.96 3.06
C GLU A 88 -24.33 17.30 3.32
N ASP A 89 -24.20 17.70 4.59
CA ASP A 89 -23.61 18.97 4.99
C ASP A 89 -22.09 19.02 4.69
N SER A 90 -21.67 20.03 3.94
CA SER A 90 -20.29 20.14 3.47
C SER A 90 -19.29 20.42 4.60
N GLU A 91 -19.67 21.25 5.59
CA GLU A 91 -18.79 21.62 6.70
C GLU A 91 -18.58 20.43 7.64
N LYS A 92 -19.64 19.65 7.90
CA LYS A 92 -19.55 18.39 8.64
C LYS A 92 -18.69 17.37 7.91
N ARG A 93 -18.83 17.23 6.58
CA ARG A 93 -18.00 16.31 5.78
C ARG A 93 -16.52 16.68 5.84
N GLU A 94 -16.19 17.96 5.74
CA GLU A 94 -14.81 18.44 5.83
C GLU A 94 -14.24 18.21 7.24
N THR A 95 -14.99 18.58 8.27
CA THR A 95 -14.65 18.34 9.68
C THR A 95 -14.39 16.85 9.94
N PHE A 96 -15.30 15.99 9.50
CA PHE A 96 -15.16 14.54 9.60
C PHE A 96 -13.85 14.02 8.98
N LEU A 97 -13.49 14.48 7.77
CA LEU A 97 -12.25 14.07 7.12
C LEU A 97 -11.02 14.51 7.92
N HIS A 98 -11.03 15.73 8.47
CA HIS A 98 -9.92 16.29 9.23
C HIS A 98 -9.72 15.66 10.61
N ASP A 99 -10.82 15.33 11.28
CA ASP A 99 -10.85 14.77 12.63
C ASP A 99 -10.54 13.26 12.61
N THR A 100 -11.21 12.50 11.74
CA THR A 100 -11.05 11.05 11.69
C THR A 100 -9.80 10.61 10.93
N ARG A 101 -9.42 11.36 9.87
CA ARG A 101 -8.31 11.05 8.96
C ARG A 101 -8.32 9.62 8.44
N HIS A 102 -7.57 8.73 9.07
CA HIS A 102 -7.40 7.33 8.71
C HIS A 102 -7.73 6.40 9.90
N GLU A 103 -8.18 6.95 11.03
CA GLU A 103 -8.36 6.19 12.27
C GLU A 103 -9.72 5.48 12.24
N LEU A 104 -9.71 4.16 12.12
CA LEU A 104 -10.93 3.37 11.95
C LEU A 104 -11.91 3.51 13.12
N LEU A 105 -11.40 3.62 14.35
CA LEU A 105 -12.24 3.82 15.53
C LEU A 105 -12.91 5.20 15.53
N SER A 106 -12.21 6.26 15.14
CA SER A 106 -12.82 7.58 14.99
C SER A 106 -13.88 7.60 13.90
N ILE A 107 -13.68 6.87 12.79
CA ILE A 107 -14.72 6.73 11.76
C ILE A 107 -15.91 5.92 12.31
N TRP A 108 -15.65 4.85 13.08
CA TRP A 108 -16.69 4.06 13.72
C TRP A 108 -17.56 4.90 14.66
N ASP A 109 -16.94 5.73 15.50
CA ASP A 109 -17.65 6.60 16.45
C ASP A 109 -18.66 7.51 15.73
N GLU A 110 -18.33 7.98 14.53
CA GLU A 110 -19.17 8.85 13.70
C GLU A 110 -20.34 8.13 13.01
N ILE A 111 -20.28 6.80 12.82
CA ILE A 111 -21.30 6.03 12.08
C ILE A 111 -22.05 4.98 12.92
N SER A 112 -21.57 4.69 14.13
CA SER A 112 -22.06 3.60 14.97
C SER A 112 -23.53 3.76 15.35
N SER A 113 -23.97 4.98 15.65
CA SER A 113 -25.37 5.26 16.02
C SER A 113 -26.38 4.91 14.91
N ASP A 114 -26.02 5.17 13.64
CA ASP A 114 -26.86 4.81 12.49
C ASP A 114 -26.92 3.28 12.30
N LEU A 115 -25.80 2.59 12.54
CA LEU A 115 -25.72 1.13 12.50
C LEU A 115 -26.56 0.48 13.61
N GLU A 116 -26.49 1.03 14.84
CA GLU A 116 -27.30 0.59 15.98
C GLU A 116 -28.80 0.69 15.71
N GLN A 117 -29.22 1.79 15.10
CA GLN A 117 -30.62 2.02 14.74
C GLN A 117 -31.11 0.99 13.70
N ARG A 118 -30.32 0.71 12.67
CA ARG A 118 -30.70 -0.21 11.57
C ARG A 118 -30.83 -1.66 12.00
N TYR A 119 -29.95 -2.11 12.89
CA TYR A 119 -29.87 -3.51 13.29
C TYR A 119 -30.63 -3.81 14.59
N ASN A 120 -31.60 -2.96 14.98
CA ASN A 120 -32.43 -3.11 16.17
C ASN A 120 -31.61 -3.39 17.45
N LYS A 121 -30.42 -2.78 17.57
CA LYS A 121 -29.48 -3.07 18.66
C LYS A 121 -29.16 -4.55 18.82
N ASN A 122 -28.88 -5.25 17.71
CA ASN A 122 -28.27 -6.57 17.80
C ASN A 122 -26.85 -6.44 18.39
N GLU A 123 -26.78 -6.40 19.72
CA GLU A 123 -25.58 -6.08 20.50
C GLU A 123 -24.42 -7.00 20.12
N ARG A 124 -24.69 -8.30 19.91
CA ARG A 124 -23.64 -9.27 19.55
C ARG A 124 -23.01 -9.01 18.18
N LEU A 125 -23.81 -8.63 17.18
CA LEU A 125 -23.29 -8.33 15.85
C LEU A 125 -22.43 -7.05 15.89
N LEU A 126 -22.94 -6.00 16.53
CA LEU A 126 -22.24 -4.73 16.60
C LEU A 126 -20.99 -4.83 17.47
N GLU A 127 -21.02 -5.62 18.54
CA GLU A 127 -19.85 -5.98 19.33
C GLU A 127 -18.82 -6.74 18.48
N TRP A 128 -19.25 -7.75 17.70
CA TRP A 128 -18.34 -8.47 16.79
C TRP A 128 -17.67 -7.53 15.78
N VAL A 129 -18.44 -6.62 15.18
CA VAL A 129 -17.93 -5.63 14.23
C VAL A 129 -16.94 -4.68 14.91
N TYR A 130 -17.31 -4.14 16.08
CA TYR A 130 -16.46 -3.23 16.86
C TYR A 130 -15.13 -3.89 17.24
N ILE A 131 -15.14 -5.11 17.79
CA ILE A 131 -13.91 -5.81 18.21
C ILE A 131 -12.98 -6.03 17.01
N ASN A 132 -13.51 -6.40 15.84
CA ASN A 132 -12.66 -6.54 14.66
C ASN A 132 -12.07 -5.19 14.19
N ILE A 133 -12.84 -4.10 14.25
CA ILE A 133 -12.34 -2.75 13.92
C ILE A 133 -11.27 -2.30 14.91
N GLU A 134 -11.52 -2.49 16.20
CA GLU A 134 -10.58 -2.21 17.28
C GLU A 134 -9.30 -3.03 17.11
N ASN A 135 -9.42 -4.32 16.76
CA ASN A 135 -8.28 -5.18 16.48
C ASN A 135 -7.45 -4.65 15.30
N ILE A 136 -8.07 -4.19 14.20
CA ILE A 136 -7.33 -3.58 13.09
C ILE A 136 -6.66 -2.26 13.51
N ALA A 137 -7.39 -1.40 14.22
CA ALA A 137 -6.90 -0.10 14.67
C ALA A 137 -5.75 -0.21 15.67
N GLY A 138 -5.75 -1.24 16.53
CA GLY A 138 -4.67 -1.54 17.45
C GLY A 138 -3.36 -1.90 16.75
N PHE A 139 -3.44 -2.52 15.56
CA PHE A 139 -2.27 -2.82 14.74
C PHE A 139 -1.82 -1.65 13.86
N ASP A 140 -2.76 -0.92 13.23
CA ASP A 140 -2.43 0.07 12.20
C ASP A 140 -3.29 1.34 12.28
N LYS A 141 -3.25 1.99 13.44
CA LYS A 141 -4.02 3.21 13.75
C LYS A 141 -3.91 4.29 12.66
N HIS A 142 -2.71 4.55 12.17
CA HIS A 142 -2.42 5.64 11.23
C HIS A 142 -2.22 5.20 9.78
N SER A 143 -2.56 3.95 9.44
CA SER A 143 -2.34 3.37 8.12
C SER A 143 -0.86 3.28 7.70
N ASP A 144 0.10 3.25 8.62
CA ASP A 144 1.52 3.27 8.28
C ASP A 144 2.17 1.87 8.34
N VAL A 145 1.69 1.00 9.23
CA VAL A 145 2.34 -0.28 9.56
C VAL A 145 2.37 -1.20 8.35
N PHE A 146 1.29 -1.32 7.58
CA PHE A 146 1.26 -2.19 6.41
C PHE A 146 1.91 -1.56 5.15
N ARG A 147 2.33 -0.29 5.24
CA ARG A 147 2.98 0.45 4.13
C ARG A 147 4.48 0.55 4.27
N TYR A 148 4.99 0.62 5.49
CA TYR A 148 6.42 0.81 5.77
C TYR A 148 6.89 -0.10 6.89
N PRO A 149 8.16 -0.54 6.86
CA PRO A 149 8.70 -1.38 7.92
C PRO A 149 9.04 -0.62 9.22
N ASN A 150 9.19 0.72 9.14
CA ASN A 150 9.60 1.56 10.26
C ASN A 150 8.87 2.90 10.31
N THR A 151 8.85 3.49 11.51
CA THR A 151 8.42 4.85 11.76
C THR A 151 9.35 5.87 11.09
N LYS A 152 8.96 7.15 11.07
CA LYS A 152 9.82 8.24 10.57
C LYS A 152 11.08 8.45 11.41
N ASP A 153 11.06 7.97 12.65
CA ASP A 153 12.20 7.99 13.56
C ASP A 153 13.11 6.77 13.40
N LEU A 154 12.87 5.97 12.35
CA LEU A 154 13.62 4.76 11.98
C LEU A 154 13.44 3.60 12.97
N GLU A 155 12.40 3.64 13.79
CA GLU A 155 12.07 2.50 14.66
C GLU A 155 11.22 1.48 13.90
N LEU A 156 11.61 0.20 13.94
CA LEU A 156 10.82 -0.86 13.34
C LEU A 156 9.47 -0.99 14.05
N PHE A 157 8.41 -1.20 13.27
CA PHE A 157 7.08 -1.50 13.81
C PHE A 157 7.04 -2.89 14.45
N PHE A 158 7.73 -3.86 13.85
CA PHE A 158 7.82 -5.22 14.36
C PHE A 158 9.20 -5.43 14.99
N LYS A 159 9.21 -5.59 16.32
CA LYS A 159 10.40 -5.90 17.12
C LYS A 159 10.41 -7.35 17.62
N GLU A 160 9.36 -8.10 17.31
CA GLU A 160 9.20 -9.53 17.62
C GLU A 160 8.54 -10.29 16.45
N GLU A 161 8.87 -11.58 16.29
CA GLU A 161 8.29 -12.45 15.27
C GLU A 161 6.82 -12.69 15.59
N LYS A 162 5.97 -12.55 14.58
CA LYS A 162 4.55 -12.82 14.65
C LYS A 162 4.11 -13.80 13.58
N ARG A 163 3.09 -14.59 13.87
CA ARG A 163 2.52 -15.59 12.95
C ARG A 163 1.01 -15.42 12.87
N TYR A 164 0.53 -14.77 11.82
CA TYR A 164 -0.89 -14.48 11.66
C TYR A 164 -1.55 -15.36 10.62
N ASN A 165 -2.73 -15.87 10.93
CA ASN A 165 -3.54 -16.66 10.01
C ASN A 165 -4.14 -15.77 8.91
N LEU A 166 -3.60 -15.86 7.69
CA LEU A 166 -4.02 -15.06 6.55
C LEU A 166 -5.42 -15.44 6.04
N ARG A 167 -5.83 -16.71 6.22
CA ARG A 167 -7.20 -17.14 5.93
C ARG A 167 -8.20 -16.46 6.87
N ASN A 168 -7.92 -16.49 8.17
CA ASN A 168 -8.76 -15.82 9.18
C ASN A 168 -8.90 -14.31 8.89
N ILE A 169 -7.77 -13.65 8.57
CA ILE A 169 -7.79 -12.24 8.15
C ILE A 169 -8.74 -12.05 6.96
N ALA A 170 -8.58 -12.83 5.89
CA ALA A 170 -9.40 -12.69 4.69
C ALA A 170 -10.89 -12.94 4.99
N GLU A 171 -11.21 -13.95 5.78
CA GLU A 171 -12.57 -14.31 6.17
C GLU A 171 -13.23 -13.20 7.00
N ASN A 172 -12.58 -12.70 8.04
CA ASN A 172 -13.13 -11.64 8.89
C ASN A 172 -13.20 -10.29 8.18
N MET A 173 -12.19 -9.93 7.36
CA MET A 173 -12.24 -8.69 6.56
C MET A 173 -13.34 -8.73 5.50
N ASN A 174 -13.60 -9.90 4.90
CA ASN A 174 -14.70 -10.07 3.95
C ASN A 174 -16.06 -9.96 4.65
N CYS A 175 -16.25 -10.60 5.81
CA CYS A 175 -17.49 -10.46 6.58
C CYS A 175 -17.74 -9.02 7.04
N LEU A 176 -16.69 -8.31 7.51
CA LEU A 176 -16.80 -6.88 7.83
C LEU A 176 -17.22 -6.05 6.61
N PHE A 177 -16.60 -6.29 5.46
CA PHE A 177 -16.94 -5.57 4.24
C PHE A 177 -18.39 -5.81 3.84
N GLU A 178 -18.83 -7.07 3.86
CA GLU A 178 -20.20 -7.45 3.53
C GLU A 178 -21.22 -6.86 4.50
N PHE A 179 -20.90 -6.76 5.80
CA PHE A 179 -21.74 -6.09 6.78
C PHE A 179 -21.99 -4.62 6.42
N PHE A 180 -20.92 -3.88 6.12
CA PHE A 180 -21.02 -2.47 5.71
C PHE A 180 -21.66 -2.31 4.33
N GLU A 181 -21.40 -3.23 3.40
CA GLU A 181 -22.01 -3.21 2.07
C GLU A 181 -23.50 -3.51 2.12
N ASN A 182 -23.97 -4.40 3.00
CA ASN A 182 -25.40 -4.60 3.20
C ASN A 182 -26.05 -3.35 3.80
N PHE A 183 -25.39 -2.73 4.79
CA PHE A 183 -25.90 -1.50 5.40
C PHE A 183 -26.06 -0.36 4.37
N ILE A 184 -25.04 -0.08 3.55
CA ILE A 184 -25.09 1.03 2.58
C ILE A 184 -26.07 0.79 1.43
N ASN A 185 -26.43 -0.47 1.15
CA ASN A 185 -27.41 -0.84 0.14
C ASN A 185 -28.82 -1.08 0.74
N ASP A 186 -29.03 -0.70 2.01
CA ASP A 186 -30.27 -0.91 2.78
C ASP A 186 -30.72 -2.39 2.91
N ASN A 187 -29.83 -3.33 2.63
CA ASN A 187 -30.08 -4.76 2.76
C ASN A 187 -29.91 -5.23 4.21
N PHE A 188 -30.61 -6.30 4.58
CA PHE A 188 -30.33 -7.00 5.84
C PHE A 188 -29.14 -7.94 5.69
N PHE A 189 -28.30 -7.99 6.70
CA PHE A 189 -27.19 -8.93 6.79
C PHE A 189 -27.73 -10.34 7.13
N ASN A 190 -27.62 -11.28 6.19
CA ASN A 190 -28.31 -12.57 6.26
C ASN A 190 -27.58 -13.63 7.12
N ASP A 191 -26.25 -13.53 7.27
CA ASP A 191 -25.42 -14.58 7.90
C ASP A 191 -25.06 -14.30 9.36
N LEU A 192 -25.98 -13.68 10.09
CA LEU A 192 -25.78 -13.25 11.47
C LEU A 192 -25.22 -14.36 12.38
N ASN A 193 -25.84 -15.55 12.38
CA ASN A 193 -25.47 -16.64 13.29
C ASN A 193 -24.11 -17.25 12.96
N GLU A 194 -23.75 -17.32 11.68
CA GLU A 194 -22.43 -17.80 11.26
C GLU A 194 -21.36 -16.80 11.70
N VAL A 195 -21.59 -15.51 11.46
CA VAL A 195 -20.62 -14.46 11.76
C VAL A 195 -20.35 -14.33 13.25
N ILE A 196 -21.40 -14.27 14.09
CA ILE A 196 -21.22 -14.18 15.55
C ILE A 196 -20.60 -15.45 16.16
N SER A 197 -20.54 -16.56 15.41
CA SER A 197 -19.85 -17.78 15.85
C SER A 197 -18.34 -17.75 15.59
N ARG A 198 -17.87 -16.84 14.73
CA ARG A 198 -16.45 -16.65 14.42
C ARG A 198 -15.77 -15.85 15.52
N GLU A 199 -14.51 -16.16 15.78
CA GLU A 199 -13.68 -15.37 16.69
C GLU A 199 -13.57 -13.93 16.15
N PRO A 200 -13.93 -12.91 16.95
CA PRO A 200 -14.02 -11.52 16.49
C PRO A 200 -12.65 -10.83 16.38
N LEU A 201 -11.61 -11.55 15.96
CA LEU A 201 -10.25 -11.04 15.85
C LEU A 201 -9.77 -11.23 14.42
N VAL A 202 -9.36 -10.14 13.76
CA VAL A 202 -8.75 -10.19 12.43
C VAL A 202 -7.36 -10.83 12.52
N PHE A 203 -6.55 -10.36 13.47
CA PHE A 203 -5.19 -10.83 13.71
C PHE A 203 -5.16 -11.89 14.82
N VAL A 204 -5.39 -13.15 14.43
CA VAL A 204 -5.23 -14.31 15.31
C VAL A 204 -3.84 -14.92 15.12
N GLU A 205 -3.11 -15.09 16.22
CA GLU A 205 -1.82 -15.79 16.19
C GLU A 205 -2.03 -17.32 16.05
N GLY A 206 -1.32 -17.95 15.12
CA GLY A 206 -1.40 -19.40 14.86
C GLY A 206 -2.13 -19.77 13.56
N GLY A 207 -2.67 -20.98 13.48
CA GLY A 207 -3.26 -21.57 12.27
C GLY A 207 -2.49 -22.79 11.74
N SER A 208 -2.97 -23.41 10.66
CA SER A 208 -2.23 -24.52 10.02
C SER A 208 -1.05 -24.03 9.19
N TYR A 209 -0.08 -24.91 8.93
CA TYR A 209 1.22 -24.56 8.33
C TYR A 209 1.16 -23.80 7.00
N TYR A 210 0.10 -23.99 6.20
CA TYR A 210 -0.11 -23.30 4.92
C TYR A 210 -1.08 -22.12 5.01
N GLU A 211 -1.39 -21.66 6.22
CA GLU A 211 -2.37 -20.60 6.46
C GLU A 211 -1.79 -19.40 7.21
N PHE A 212 -0.68 -19.57 7.95
CA PHE A 212 -0.06 -18.45 8.65
C PHE A 212 1.11 -17.83 7.89
N SER A 213 1.23 -16.51 8.02
CA SER A 213 2.35 -15.71 7.52
C SER A 213 3.28 -15.38 8.68
N HIS A 214 4.57 -15.66 8.52
CA HIS A 214 5.63 -15.21 9.42
C HIS A 214 6.05 -13.79 9.07
N ILE A 215 5.91 -12.88 10.04
CA ILE A 215 6.35 -11.49 9.90
C ILE A 215 7.25 -11.11 11.07
N GLY A 216 8.08 -10.08 10.92
CA GLY A 216 9.01 -9.69 11.98
C GLY A 216 10.25 -10.57 12.08
N TRP A 217 10.47 -11.50 11.13
CA TRP A 217 11.64 -12.38 11.19
C TRP A 217 12.95 -11.60 11.06
N ASN A 218 13.94 -11.94 11.90
CA ASN A 218 15.31 -11.39 11.93
C ASN A 218 15.49 -9.95 12.47
N TYR A 219 14.43 -9.20 12.79
CA TYR A 219 14.46 -7.81 13.33
C TYR A 219 15.42 -6.85 12.62
N ASP A 220 15.75 -7.14 11.37
CA ASP A 220 16.74 -6.42 10.59
C ASP A 220 16.02 -5.50 9.60
N ALA A 221 16.30 -4.20 9.71
CA ALA A 221 15.63 -3.19 8.90
C ALA A 221 15.77 -3.44 7.39
N GLU A 222 16.94 -3.90 6.92
CA GLU A 222 17.19 -4.18 5.51
C GLU A 222 16.37 -5.39 5.03
N TYR A 223 16.27 -6.44 5.85
CA TYR A 223 15.40 -7.60 5.57
C TYR A 223 13.92 -7.20 5.50
N HIS A 224 13.49 -6.34 6.41
CA HIS A 224 12.13 -5.80 6.41
C HIS A 224 11.84 -4.98 5.15
N TYR A 225 12.74 -4.09 4.72
CA TYR A 225 12.60 -3.36 3.46
C TYR A 225 12.51 -4.31 2.26
N HIS A 226 13.38 -5.31 2.19
CA HIS A 226 13.34 -6.32 1.13
C HIS A 226 11.97 -7.02 1.05
N THR A 227 11.40 -7.40 2.19
CA THR A 227 10.09 -8.07 2.26
C THR A 227 8.97 -7.16 1.75
N TYR A 228 8.92 -5.90 2.19
CA TYR A 228 7.93 -4.92 1.73
C TYR A 228 8.07 -4.63 0.23
N ILE A 229 9.29 -4.33 -0.23
CA ILE A 229 9.58 -4.04 -1.65
C ILE A 229 9.14 -5.21 -2.53
N LYS A 230 9.51 -6.44 -2.16
CA LYS A 230 9.15 -7.64 -2.92
C LYS A 230 7.64 -7.86 -2.94
N GLY A 231 6.96 -7.72 -1.79
CA GLY A 231 5.51 -7.84 -1.70
C GLY A 231 4.78 -6.82 -2.57
N TYR A 232 5.12 -5.54 -2.46
CA TYR A 232 4.51 -4.49 -3.29
C TYR A 232 4.75 -4.72 -4.79
N LYS A 233 5.97 -5.11 -5.19
CA LYS A 233 6.34 -5.44 -6.58
C LYS A 233 5.54 -6.62 -7.12
N GLU A 234 5.52 -7.73 -6.41
CA GLU A 234 4.87 -8.96 -6.88
C GLU A 234 3.34 -8.84 -6.86
N CYS A 235 2.75 -8.26 -5.82
CA CYS A 235 1.31 -8.02 -5.76
C CYS A 235 0.83 -7.07 -6.88
N ALA A 236 1.55 -5.98 -7.15
CA ALA A 236 1.20 -5.07 -8.25
C ALA A 236 1.25 -5.79 -9.60
N ASN A 237 2.29 -6.59 -9.84
CA ASN A 237 2.43 -7.36 -11.08
C ASN A 237 1.31 -8.40 -11.23
N ILE A 238 0.94 -9.12 -10.15
CA ILE A 238 -0.18 -10.07 -10.19
C ILE A 238 -1.48 -9.37 -10.56
N LEU A 239 -1.78 -8.19 -9.99
CA LEU A 239 -2.99 -7.45 -10.33
C LEU A 239 -2.96 -6.91 -11.76
N VAL A 240 -1.81 -6.47 -12.26
CA VAL A 240 -1.64 -6.11 -13.68
C VAL A 240 -1.94 -7.31 -14.57
N ASP A 241 -1.37 -8.48 -14.28
CA ASP A 241 -1.59 -9.68 -15.09
C ASP A 241 -3.08 -10.02 -15.13
N ARG A 242 -3.79 -9.91 -13.99
CA ARG A 242 -5.25 -10.07 -13.94
C ARG A 242 -6.02 -9.03 -14.74
N ALA A 243 -5.56 -7.79 -14.77
CA ALA A 243 -6.18 -6.74 -15.59
C ALA A 243 -6.03 -7.03 -17.09
N LEU A 244 -4.85 -7.51 -17.50
CA LEU A 244 -4.54 -7.82 -18.90
C LEU A 244 -5.18 -9.13 -19.38
N GLU A 245 -5.45 -10.07 -18.47
CA GLU A 245 -6.20 -11.31 -18.73
C GLU A 245 -7.72 -11.08 -18.80
N SER A 246 -8.23 -9.95 -18.28
CA SER A 246 -9.66 -9.67 -18.23
C SER A 246 -10.14 -8.97 -19.49
N GLU A 247 -11.20 -9.49 -20.11
CA GLU A 247 -11.95 -8.78 -21.15
C GLU A 247 -12.98 -7.79 -20.55
N ASN A 248 -13.13 -7.78 -19.21
CA ASN A 248 -14.11 -6.93 -18.52
C ASN A 248 -13.49 -5.58 -18.15
N LYS A 249 -13.87 -4.53 -18.88
CA LYS A 249 -13.39 -3.16 -18.63
C LYS A 249 -13.77 -2.61 -17.25
N ASP A 250 -14.93 -2.98 -16.71
CA ASP A 250 -15.34 -2.56 -15.36
C ASP A 250 -14.49 -3.21 -14.28
N PHE A 251 -14.01 -4.43 -14.53
CA PHE A 251 -13.04 -5.09 -13.66
C PHE A 251 -11.72 -4.30 -13.66
N ASN A 252 -11.22 -3.91 -14.83
CA ASN A 252 -9.98 -3.12 -14.95
C ASN A 252 -10.11 -1.75 -14.27
N ASN A 253 -11.24 -1.06 -14.46
CA ASN A 253 -11.54 0.22 -13.80
C ASN A 253 -11.59 0.10 -12.26
N LYS A 254 -11.98 -1.06 -11.72
CA LYS A 254 -12.01 -1.29 -10.27
C LYS A 254 -10.61 -1.48 -9.69
N ILE A 255 -9.72 -2.21 -10.37
CA ILE A 255 -8.40 -2.58 -9.82
C ILE A 255 -7.28 -1.61 -10.19
N ILE A 256 -7.50 -0.64 -11.08
CA ILE A 256 -6.48 0.34 -11.48
C ILE A 256 -5.98 1.19 -10.30
N PHE A 257 -6.88 1.64 -9.42
CA PHE A 257 -6.50 2.43 -8.25
C PHE A 257 -5.59 1.65 -7.28
N PRO A 258 -5.94 0.41 -6.86
CA PRO A 258 -5.03 -0.47 -6.14
C PRO A 258 -3.70 -0.73 -6.85
N ILE A 259 -3.68 -0.98 -8.16
CA ILE A 259 -2.45 -1.20 -8.94
C ILE A 259 -1.54 0.03 -8.85
N CYS A 260 -2.08 1.21 -9.17
CA CYS A 260 -1.35 2.46 -9.11
C CYS A 260 -0.84 2.74 -7.69
N PHE A 261 -1.65 2.49 -6.66
CA PHE A 261 -1.23 2.63 -5.27
C PHE A 261 -0.06 1.70 -4.91
N LEU A 262 -0.15 0.40 -5.23
CA LEU A 262 0.90 -0.56 -4.88
C LEU A 262 2.24 -0.17 -5.51
N TYR A 263 2.21 0.22 -6.79
CA TYR A 263 3.37 0.73 -7.49
C TYR A 263 3.88 2.05 -6.92
N ARG A 264 2.98 2.98 -6.58
CA ARG A 264 3.34 4.25 -5.96
C ARG A 264 4.07 4.05 -4.62
N ASN A 265 3.56 3.14 -3.78
CA ASN A 265 4.17 2.82 -2.50
C ASN A 265 5.50 2.07 -2.67
N LEU A 266 5.61 1.20 -3.67
CA LEU A 266 6.86 0.54 -4.04
C LEU A 266 7.95 1.55 -4.39
N LEU A 267 7.66 2.56 -5.21
CA LEU A 267 8.63 3.60 -5.57
C LEU A 267 9.08 4.38 -4.33
N GLU A 268 8.15 4.72 -3.42
CA GLU A 268 8.53 5.36 -2.17
C GLU A 268 9.43 4.46 -1.30
N LEU A 269 9.13 3.17 -1.21
CA LEU A 269 9.94 2.19 -0.48
C LEU A 269 11.34 2.03 -1.07
N LEU A 270 11.48 1.96 -2.39
CA LEU A 270 12.79 1.87 -3.06
C LEU A 270 13.66 3.10 -2.76
N LEU A 271 13.07 4.31 -2.87
CA LEU A 271 13.77 5.56 -2.56
C LEU A 271 14.17 5.63 -1.07
N LYS A 272 13.26 5.26 -0.16
CA LYS A 272 13.52 5.23 1.28
C LYS A 272 14.57 4.18 1.65
N ASN A 273 14.55 3.02 1.03
CA ASN A 273 15.54 1.96 1.24
C ASN A 273 16.95 2.49 0.93
N ILE A 274 17.12 3.17 -0.21
CA ILE A 274 18.40 3.76 -0.57
C ILE A 274 18.80 4.86 0.41
N LEU A 275 17.88 5.77 0.74
CA LEU A 275 18.14 6.84 1.68
C LEU A 275 18.59 6.34 3.06
N ILE A 276 17.94 5.29 3.58
CA ILE A 276 18.16 4.81 4.95
C ILE A 276 19.37 3.88 5.02
N ASN A 277 19.54 2.98 4.04
CA ASN A 277 20.50 1.88 4.16
C ASN A 277 21.83 2.13 3.43
N TYR A 278 21.87 3.06 2.47
CA TYR A 278 23.01 3.24 1.58
C TYR A 278 23.45 4.69 1.33
N SER A 279 22.70 5.69 1.78
CA SER A 279 23.07 7.10 1.63
C SER A 279 24.29 7.45 2.48
N SER A 280 25.08 8.42 2.01
CA SER A 280 26.18 9.00 2.79
C SER A 280 25.73 10.01 3.86
N LEU A 281 24.44 10.33 3.94
CA LEU A 281 23.88 11.29 4.90
C LEU A 281 23.91 10.76 6.34
N GLU A 282 24.09 11.67 7.30
CA GLU A 282 23.99 11.34 8.72
C GLU A 282 22.54 11.01 9.12
N ILE A 283 22.35 10.19 10.17
CA ILE A 283 21.02 9.76 10.64
C ILE A 283 20.08 10.95 10.91
N ALA A 284 20.61 12.05 11.46
CA ALA A 284 19.83 13.26 11.73
C ALA A 284 19.31 13.93 10.43
N GLU A 285 20.10 13.90 9.36
CA GLU A 285 19.74 14.43 8.05
C GLU A 285 18.73 13.52 7.34
N ILE A 286 18.90 12.20 7.45
CA ILE A 286 17.93 11.21 6.96
C ILE A 286 16.56 11.44 7.63
N LYS A 287 16.51 11.51 8.97
CA LYS A 287 15.25 11.77 9.71
C LYS A 287 14.62 13.10 9.32
N LYS A 288 15.42 14.16 9.16
CA LYS A 288 14.96 15.48 8.70
C LYS A 288 14.40 15.40 7.27
N GLY A 289 15.05 14.66 6.38
CA GLY A 289 14.63 14.39 5.01
C GLY A 289 13.30 13.64 4.96
N LEU A 290 13.18 12.53 5.67
CA LEU A 290 11.96 11.72 5.77
C LEU A 290 10.78 12.52 6.31
N ASN A 291 11.00 13.42 7.28
CA ASN A 291 9.94 14.26 7.82
C ASN A 291 9.52 15.36 6.83
N ARG A 292 10.46 16.07 6.21
CA ARG A 292 10.17 17.19 5.29
C ARG A 292 9.68 16.75 3.93
N LYS A 293 10.12 15.59 3.45
CA LYS A 293 9.83 15.03 2.13
C LYS A 293 8.91 13.82 2.19
N LYS A 294 8.23 13.58 3.32
CA LYS A 294 7.35 12.45 3.69
C LYS A 294 6.95 11.51 2.54
N HIS A 295 6.16 12.01 1.59
CA HIS A 295 5.62 11.26 0.45
C HIS A 295 6.06 11.81 -0.92
N SER A 296 6.94 12.81 -0.94
CA SER A 296 7.41 13.43 -2.17
C SER A 296 8.47 12.54 -2.83
N LEU A 297 8.08 11.82 -3.90
CA LEU A 297 9.01 10.97 -4.66
C LEU A 297 10.20 11.78 -5.20
N ILE A 298 9.95 12.95 -5.82
CA ILE A 298 11.02 13.84 -6.29
C ILE A 298 11.86 14.39 -5.12
N GLY A 299 11.23 14.63 -3.97
CA GLY A 299 11.91 15.08 -2.76
C GLY A 299 12.89 14.03 -2.22
N LEU A 300 12.48 12.76 -2.19
CA LEU A 300 13.31 11.63 -1.78
C LEU A 300 14.40 11.33 -2.81
N TRP A 301 14.08 11.35 -4.11
CA TRP A 301 15.05 11.22 -5.20
C TRP A 301 16.19 12.25 -5.06
N ASN A 302 15.84 13.51 -4.82
CA ASN A 302 16.84 14.58 -4.66
C ASN A 302 17.76 14.39 -3.46
N LEU A 303 17.38 13.60 -2.45
CA LEU A 303 18.25 13.28 -1.31
C LEU A 303 19.26 12.18 -1.63
N ILE A 304 18.96 11.30 -2.59
CA ILE A 304 19.78 10.10 -2.87
C ILE A 304 20.51 10.17 -4.22
N LYS A 305 20.12 11.07 -5.13
CA LYS A 305 20.62 11.07 -6.52
C LYS A 305 22.14 11.22 -6.62
N ASP A 306 22.76 11.91 -5.68
CA ASP A 306 24.22 12.08 -5.68
C ASP A 306 24.93 10.80 -5.22
N ASP A 307 24.37 10.06 -4.23
CA ASP A 307 24.86 8.73 -3.84
C ASP A 307 24.85 7.73 -5.00
N ILE A 308 23.87 7.86 -5.91
CA ILE A 308 23.65 6.99 -7.07
C ILE A 308 24.60 7.34 -8.23
N LYS A 309 24.90 8.63 -8.46
CA LYS A 309 25.85 9.05 -9.53
C LYS A 309 27.25 8.47 -9.32
N ASP A 310 27.62 8.23 -8.06
CA ASP A 310 28.90 7.65 -7.69
C ASP A 310 28.99 6.12 -7.95
N VAL A 311 27.93 5.52 -8.49
CA VAL A 311 27.97 4.14 -9.01
C VAL A 311 28.55 4.18 -10.43
N PRO A 312 29.53 3.33 -10.79
CA PRO A 312 30.12 3.35 -12.13
C PRO A 312 29.08 3.15 -13.23
N HIS A 313 28.95 4.13 -14.12
CA HIS A 313 28.11 4.09 -15.32
C HIS A 313 28.89 4.72 -16.49
N ASP A 314 28.44 4.47 -17.72
CA ASP A 314 29.03 5.08 -18.91
C ASP A 314 28.82 6.61 -18.87
N GLU A 315 29.84 7.42 -19.16
CA GLU A 315 29.75 8.90 -19.02
C GLU A 315 28.71 9.51 -19.98
N GLU A 316 28.37 8.80 -21.07
CA GLU A 316 27.31 9.17 -22.02
C GLU A 316 25.91 8.71 -21.58
N ASP A 317 25.79 8.02 -20.43
CA ASP A 317 24.55 7.40 -19.97
C ASP A 317 23.52 8.43 -19.47
N LYS A 318 22.47 8.62 -20.27
CA LYS A 318 21.33 9.49 -19.96
C LYS A 318 20.27 8.80 -19.09
N THR A 319 20.52 7.58 -18.63
CA THR A 319 19.58 6.79 -17.82
C THR A 319 19.07 7.55 -16.60
N LEU A 320 19.95 8.22 -15.84
CA LEU A 320 19.53 8.99 -14.65
C LEU A 320 18.52 10.09 -14.99
N LYS A 321 18.66 10.73 -16.15
CA LYS A 321 17.70 11.72 -16.64
C LYS A 321 16.34 11.09 -16.93
N TYR A 322 16.31 9.88 -17.48
CA TYR A 322 15.07 9.16 -17.79
C TYR A 322 14.40 8.60 -16.52
N VAL A 323 15.19 8.12 -15.55
CA VAL A 323 14.74 7.76 -14.21
C VAL A 323 14.08 8.95 -13.52
N GLU A 324 14.74 10.11 -13.52
CA GLU A 324 14.20 11.34 -12.92
C GLU A 324 12.89 11.75 -13.60
N LYS A 325 12.82 11.69 -14.95
CA LYS A 325 11.59 11.94 -15.71
C LYS A 325 10.44 11.03 -15.25
N TYR A 326 10.67 9.72 -15.12
CA TYR A 326 9.65 8.78 -14.66
C TYR A 326 9.20 9.08 -13.22
N ILE A 327 10.14 9.41 -12.33
CA ILE A 327 9.84 9.79 -10.94
C ILE A 327 9.01 11.07 -10.90
N GLU A 328 9.36 12.08 -11.69
CA GLU A 328 8.63 13.35 -11.79
C GLU A 328 7.21 13.14 -12.32
N GLU A 329 7.03 12.34 -13.37
CA GLU A 329 5.72 12.02 -13.94
C GLU A 329 4.81 11.37 -12.89
N PHE A 330 5.32 10.35 -12.19
CA PHE A 330 4.57 9.70 -11.12
C PHE A 330 4.32 10.64 -9.94
N HIS A 331 5.30 11.46 -9.58
CA HIS A 331 5.15 12.44 -8.49
C HIS A 331 4.07 13.47 -8.78
N GLN A 332 4.04 14.02 -10.00
CA GLN A 332 3.01 14.99 -10.40
C GLN A 332 1.62 14.35 -10.40
N LYS A 333 1.54 13.07 -10.77
CA LYS A 333 0.29 12.34 -10.73
C LYS A 333 -0.26 12.23 -9.31
N ASP A 334 0.57 11.82 -8.35
CA ASP A 334 0.18 11.62 -6.94
C ASP A 334 1.24 12.16 -5.95
N VAL A 335 1.23 13.48 -5.76
CA VAL A 335 2.22 14.22 -4.95
C VAL A 335 2.19 13.80 -3.47
N ARG A 336 0.99 13.53 -2.94
CA ARG A 336 0.73 13.36 -1.50
C ARG A 336 0.47 11.90 -1.11
N SER A 337 0.52 10.97 -2.07
CA SER A 337 0.16 9.56 -1.88
C SER A 337 -1.32 9.35 -1.59
N ASP A 338 -2.22 10.22 -2.02
CA ASP A 338 -3.65 10.18 -1.66
C ASP A 338 -4.55 9.86 -2.85
N LYS A 339 -4.21 10.31 -4.08
CA LYS A 339 -5.13 10.22 -5.23
C LYS A 339 -5.53 8.80 -5.61
N PHE A 340 -4.62 7.84 -5.47
CA PHE A 340 -4.94 6.44 -5.77
C PHE A 340 -5.64 5.73 -4.62
N ARG A 341 -5.68 6.33 -3.42
CA ARG A 341 -6.29 5.75 -2.22
C ARG A 341 -7.68 6.29 -1.91
N TYR A 342 -7.93 7.55 -2.26
CA TYR A 342 -9.15 8.28 -1.97
C TYR A 342 -9.69 8.94 -3.22
N PRO A 343 -11.02 9.10 -3.34
CA PRO A 343 -11.62 9.79 -4.48
C PRO A 343 -11.52 11.32 -4.38
N ILE A 344 -11.33 11.85 -3.17
CA ILE A 344 -11.32 13.28 -2.84
C ILE A 344 -10.15 13.64 -1.91
N ASP A 345 -9.79 14.92 -1.86
CA ASP A 345 -8.91 15.49 -0.85
C ASP A 345 -9.66 15.88 0.44
N PHE A 346 -8.91 16.42 1.42
CA PHE A 346 -9.49 16.87 2.68
C PHE A 346 -10.45 18.05 2.53
N ASN A 347 -10.36 18.82 1.45
CA ASN A 347 -11.27 19.92 1.10
C ASN A 347 -12.42 19.44 0.20
N ILE A 348 -12.65 18.13 0.12
CA ILE A 348 -13.73 17.50 -0.67
C ILE A 348 -13.57 17.75 -2.19
N GLN A 349 -12.38 18.11 -2.66
CA GLN A 349 -12.09 18.23 -4.09
C GLN A 349 -11.77 16.86 -4.69
N LYS A 350 -12.44 16.52 -5.77
CA LYS A 350 -12.25 15.25 -6.48
C LYS A 350 -10.93 15.24 -7.25
N TYR A 351 -10.27 14.09 -7.27
CA TYR A 351 -8.98 13.96 -7.98
C TYR A 351 -9.12 13.69 -9.47
N PHE A 352 -10.16 12.97 -9.89
CA PHE A 352 -10.34 12.50 -11.27
C PHE A 352 -11.68 12.97 -11.84
N ASP A 353 -11.96 14.28 -11.79
CA ASP A 353 -13.21 14.88 -12.31
C ASP A 353 -13.43 14.61 -13.81
N SER A 354 -12.35 14.47 -14.57
CA SER A 354 -12.40 14.01 -15.96
C SER A 354 -11.94 12.56 -16.06
N SER A 355 -12.60 11.78 -16.91
CA SER A 355 -12.16 10.41 -17.17
C SER A 355 -10.79 10.39 -17.84
N GLU A 356 -9.87 9.68 -17.19
CA GLU A 356 -8.52 9.46 -17.68
C GLU A 356 -8.34 8.00 -18.09
N GLU A 357 -7.89 7.79 -19.32
CA GLU A 357 -7.60 6.46 -19.87
C GLU A 357 -6.12 6.13 -19.69
N ILE A 358 -5.84 4.95 -19.15
CA ILE A 358 -4.49 4.43 -18.91
C ILE A 358 -4.31 3.12 -19.66
N ASP A 359 -3.17 2.99 -20.33
CA ASP A 359 -2.63 1.70 -20.76
C ASP A 359 -1.93 0.98 -19.59
N VAL A 360 -2.62 -0.03 -19.03
CA VAL A 360 -2.12 -0.79 -17.87
C VAL A 360 -0.84 -1.55 -18.19
N LYS A 361 -0.69 -2.01 -19.44
CA LYS A 361 0.50 -2.73 -19.88
C LYS A 361 1.70 -1.79 -19.94
N ASN A 362 1.53 -0.58 -20.47
CA ASN A 362 2.57 0.43 -20.52
C ASN A 362 2.96 0.94 -19.12
N LEU A 363 1.97 1.21 -18.26
CA LEU A 363 2.19 1.55 -16.85
C LEU A 363 3.12 0.50 -16.19
N SER A 364 2.77 -0.79 -16.31
CA SER A 364 3.57 -1.87 -15.75
C SER A 364 4.96 -1.97 -16.37
N LEU A 365 5.08 -1.79 -17.69
CA LEU A 365 6.36 -1.81 -18.38
C LEU A 365 7.31 -0.73 -17.86
N CYS A 366 6.86 0.52 -17.82
CA CYS A 366 7.68 1.65 -17.37
C CYS A 366 8.10 1.48 -15.90
N LEU A 367 7.23 0.93 -15.06
CA LEU A 367 7.59 0.68 -13.67
C LEU A 367 8.52 -0.52 -13.48
N LYS A 368 8.39 -1.57 -14.29
CA LYS A 368 9.37 -2.67 -14.31
C LYS A 368 10.76 -2.19 -14.73
N GLU A 369 10.84 -1.24 -15.67
CA GLU A 369 12.11 -0.58 -16.04
C GLU A 369 12.71 0.18 -14.85
N LEU A 370 11.89 0.99 -14.16
CA LEU A 370 12.33 1.77 -13.01
C LEU A 370 12.76 0.89 -11.83
N ILE A 371 12.04 -0.19 -11.57
CA ILE A 371 12.40 -1.19 -10.53
C ILE A 371 13.71 -1.88 -10.90
N CYS A 372 13.90 -2.26 -12.17
CA CYS A 372 15.14 -2.89 -12.63
C CYS A 372 16.36 -1.98 -12.42
N PHE A 373 16.19 -0.67 -12.68
CA PHE A 373 17.20 0.35 -12.36
C PHE A 373 17.54 0.36 -10.86
N PHE A 374 16.52 0.48 -9.98
CA PHE A 374 16.74 0.54 -8.55
C PHE A 374 17.31 -0.76 -7.95
N ASP A 375 16.93 -1.92 -8.49
CA ASP A 375 17.50 -3.23 -8.12
C ASP A 375 19.01 -3.27 -8.44
N GLY A 376 19.43 -2.73 -9.59
CA GLY A 376 20.84 -2.63 -9.99
C GLY A 376 21.64 -1.64 -9.12
N VAL A 377 21.09 -0.45 -8.89
CA VAL A 377 21.69 0.57 -8.01
C VAL A 377 21.85 0.04 -6.59
N THR A 378 20.82 -0.63 -6.04
CA THR A 378 20.86 -1.18 -4.68
C THR A 378 21.97 -2.22 -4.54
N GLN A 379 22.12 -3.13 -5.50
CA GLN A 379 23.20 -4.13 -5.51
C GLN A 379 24.59 -3.48 -5.54
N ALA A 380 24.79 -2.47 -6.38
CA ALA A 380 26.06 -1.77 -6.47
C ALA A 380 26.41 -1.02 -5.17
N LEU A 381 25.42 -0.37 -4.56
CA LEU A 381 25.57 0.35 -3.29
C LEU A 381 25.85 -0.61 -2.12
N MET A 382 25.17 -1.75 -2.07
CA MET A 382 25.40 -2.81 -1.09
C MET A 382 26.83 -3.33 -1.18
N HIS A 383 27.30 -3.69 -2.38
CA HIS A 383 28.68 -4.14 -2.59
C HIS A 383 29.71 -3.08 -2.16
N ARG A 384 29.47 -1.80 -2.47
CA ARG A 384 30.32 -0.68 -2.04
C ARG A 384 30.37 -0.55 -0.52
N LYS A 385 29.24 -0.73 0.16
CA LYS A 385 29.14 -0.70 1.63
C LYS A 385 29.92 -1.85 2.25
N GLU A 386 29.79 -3.06 1.71
CA GLU A 386 30.55 -4.25 2.15
C GLU A 386 32.05 -4.05 2.01
N LEU A 387 32.54 -3.61 0.85
CA LEU A 387 33.97 -3.32 0.62
C LEU A 387 34.52 -2.28 1.61
N ARG A 388 33.77 -1.20 1.89
CA ARG A 388 34.16 -0.19 2.89
C ARG A 388 34.27 -0.80 4.29
N GLN A 389 33.34 -1.69 4.66
CA GLN A 389 33.36 -2.37 5.95
C GLN A 389 34.53 -3.35 6.06
N GLU A 390 34.88 -4.07 5.00
CA GLU A 390 36.05 -4.95 4.93
C GLU A 390 37.35 -4.16 5.12
N ILE A 391 37.54 -3.08 4.34
CA ILE A 391 38.70 -2.19 4.48
C ILE A 391 38.78 -1.65 5.92
N MET A 392 37.68 -1.18 6.50
CA MET A 392 37.68 -0.69 7.89
C MET A 392 38.02 -1.77 8.92
N ARG A 393 37.72 -3.04 8.65
CA ARG A 393 38.10 -4.17 9.52
C ARG A 393 39.60 -4.47 9.42
N ASP A 394 40.14 -4.47 8.21
CA ASP A 394 41.56 -4.76 7.94
C ASP A 394 42.49 -3.66 8.46
N TYR A 395 42.02 -2.41 8.48
CA TYR A 395 42.77 -1.26 9.01
C TYR A 395 42.57 -1.02 10.53
N ARG A 396 41.87 -1.90 11.27
CA ARG A 396 41.86 -1.81 12.74
C ARG A 396 43.27 -2.09 13.26
N PRO A 397 43.94 -1.15 13.94
CA PRO A 397 45.26 -1.42 14.50
C PRO A 397 45.16 -2.62 15.46
N PHE A 398 46.05 -3.59 15.29
CA PHE A 398 46.31 -4.61 16.29
C PHE A 398 46.73 -3.89 17.58
N ASN A 399 45.79 -3.63 18.47
CA ASN A 399 46.10 -3.33 19.87
C ASN A 399 46.52 -4.66 20.51
N GLY A 400 47.72 -5.11 20.17
CA GLY A 400 48.40 -6.19 20.85
C GLY A 400 48.73 -5.72 22.26
N ASN A 401 47.88 -6.07 23.22
CA ASN A 401 48.27 -6.09 24.63
C ASN A 401 49.25 -7.26 24.80
N TYR A 402 50.54 -6.95 24.87
CA TYR A 402 51.57 -7.81 25.43
C TYR A 402 52.06 -7.22 26.75
#